data_AF-A0A931Z3G5-F1
#
_entry.id   AF-A0A931Z3G5-F1
#
_cell.length_a   1.000
_cell.length_b   1.000
_cell.length_c   1.000
_cell.angle_alpha   90.00
_cell.angle_beta   90.00
_cell.angle_gamma   90.00
#
_symmetry.space_group_name_H-M   'P 1'
#
loop_
_entity.id
_entity.type
_entity.pdbx_description
1 polymer ?
#
loop_
_entity_poly.entity_id
_entity_poly.type
_entity_poly.pdbx_seq_one_letter_code
_entity_poly.pdbx_strand_id
1 'polypeptide(L)'
;MPESYPHFVRIDRDGRRAEAHYVVHTHDPRFTLELTPDPEAPDRIGQGIIRRICVPNSWAGDYGRYGKLLSAAQEFFAQSNPAGDWSGR
;
A
#
# COMPACT_ATOMS: atom_id res chain seq x y z
N MET A 1 9.18 19.44 -1.79
CA MET A 1 9.77 18.40 -2.67
C MET A 1 8.76 17.27 -2.69
N PRO A 2 8.36 16.72 -3.85
CA PRO A 2 7.52 15.53 -3.84
C PRO A 2 8.27 14.44 -3.06
N GLU A 3 7.60 13.85 -2.07
CA GLU A 3 8.18 12.74 -1.32
C GLU A 3 8.45 11.59 -2.29
N SER A 4 9.71 11.16 -2.35
CA SER A 4 10.11 10.08 -3.22
C SER A 4 9.93 8.77 -2.46
N TYR A 5 9.20 7.83 -3.07
CA TYR A 5 8.99 6.47 -2.55
C TYR A 5 9.78 5.44 -3.39
N PRO A 6 11.12 5.54 -3.50
CA PRO A 6 11.91 4.79 -4.48
C PRO A 6 11.92 3.28 -4.23
N HIS A 7 11.51 2.84 -3.04
CA HIS A 7 11.53 1.43 -2.64
C HIS A 7 10.12 0.81 -2.60
N PHE A 8 9.08 1.57 -2.92
CA PHE A 8 7.71 1.08 -2.92
C PHE A 8 7.24 0.77 -4.35
N VAL A 9 6.62 -0.40 -4.49
CA VAL A 9 5.99 -0.84 -5.74
C VAL A 9 4.55 -1.20 -5.44
N ARG A 10 3.62 -0.64 -6.22
CA ARG A 10 2.22 -1.04 -6.20
C ARG A 10 1.99 -2.12 -7.27
N ILE A 11 1.25 -3.16 -6.90
CA ILE A 11 0.82 -4.23 -7.80
C ILE A 11 -0.71 -4.27 -7.74
N ASP A 12 -1.33 -3.93 -8.86
CA ASP A 12 -2.76 -4.07 -9.07
C ASP A 12 -3.06 -5.48 -9.60
N ARG A 13 -4.04 -6.15 -9.00
CA ARG A 13 -4.47 -7.47 -9.46
C ARG A 13 -5.77 -7.34 -10.23
N ASP A 14 -5.69 -7.57 -11.55
CA ASP A 14 -6.88 -7.69 -12.38
C ASP A 14 -7.60 -9.01 -12.03
N GLY A 15 -8.76 -8.93 -11.37
CA GLY A 15 -9.50 -10.13 -10.95
C GLY A 15 -10.81 -9.87 -10.22
N ARG A 16 -11.72 -10.86 -10.28
CA ARG A 16 -13.12 -10.84 -9.78
C ARG A 16 -13.32 -10.55 -8.29
N ARG A 17 -12.25 -10.46 -7.50
CA ARG A 17 -12.33 -10.12 -6.07
C ARG A 17 -11.92 -8.66 -5.94
N ALA A 18 -12.92 -7.82 -5.74
CA ALA A 18 -12.80 -6.38 -5.64
C ALA A 18 -11.49 -5.93 -4.94
N GLU A 19 -10.70 -5.15 -5.68
CA GLU A 19 -9.95 -4.02 -5.14
C GLU A 19 -8.86 -4.34 -4.09
N ALA A 20 -8.25 -5.53 -4.16
CA ALA A 20 -7.06 -5.82 -3.36
C ALA A 20 -5.81 -5.28 -4.08
N HIS A 21 -5.22 -4.24 -3.50
CA HIS A 21 -3.98 -3.63 -3.97
C HIS A 21 -2.82 -4.10 -3.11
N TYR A 22 -1.70 -4.45 -3.73
CA TYR A 22 -0.50 -4.85 -3.00
C TYR A 22 0.54 -3.74 -3.05
N VAL A 23 1.09 -3.36 -1.90
CA VAL A 23 2.25 -2.47 -1.81
C VAL A 23 3.43 -3.25 -1.27
N VAL A 24 4.54 -3.24 -2.01
CA VAL A 24 5.76 -3.98 -1.69
C VAL A 24 6.86 -2.99 -1.36
N HIS A 25 7.48 -3.14 -0.19
CA HIS A 25 8.73 -2.46 0.13
C HIS A 25 9.90 -3.37 -0.25
N THR A 26 10.69 -2.91 -1.22
CA THR A 26 11.74 -3.71 -1.88
C THR A 26 13.08 -3.66 -1.17
N HIS A 27 13.31 -2.68 -0.28
CA HIS A 27 14.53 -2.54 0.50
C HIS A 27 14.39 -3.16 1.90
N ASP A 28 15.49 -3.40 2.60
CA ASP A 28 15.44 -3.80 4.01
C ASP A 28 14.92 -2.64 4.90
N PRO A 29 13.96 -2.89 5.80
CA PRO A 29 13.26 -4.16 6.03
C PRO A 29 12.20 -4.42 4.94
N ARG A 30 12.25 -5.62 4.34
CA ARG A 30 11.34 -6.00 3.25
C ARG A 30 9.99 -6.41 3.82
N PHE A 31 8.89 -5.97 3.21
CA PHE A 31 7.55 -6.41 3.57
C PHE A 31 6.57 -6.19 2.42
N THR A 32 5.41 -6.82 2.55
CA THR A 32 4.28 -6.66 1.64
C THR A 32 3.04 -6.28 2.42
N LEU A 33 2.25 -5.37 1.86
CA LEU A 33 0.93 -4.96 2.35
C LEU A 33 -0.14 -5.32 1.35
N GLU A 34 -1.29 -5.71 1.87
CA GLU A 34 -2.55 -5.78 1.14
C GLU A 34 -3.45 -4.66 1.64
N LEU A 35 -3.88 -3.79 0.74
CA LEU A 35 -4.72 -2.62 0.98
C LEU A 35 -6.00 -2.76 0.17
N THR A 36 -7.12 -2.30 0.73
CA THR A 36 -8.36 -2.05 -0.02
C THR A 36 -8.70 -0.57 0.05
N PRO A 37 -9.32 0.02 -0.99
CA PRO A 37 -9.85 1.38 -0.92
C PRO A 37 -10.74 1.57 0.31
N ASP A 38 -10.70 2.76 0.88
CA ASP A 38 -11.59 3.17 1.96
C ASP A 38 -12.86 3.82 1.37
N PRO A 39 -14.02 3.13 1.36
CA PRO A 39 -15.25 3.68 0.80
C PRO A 39 -15.83 4.83 1.63
N GLU A 40 -15.40 4.99 2.89
CA GLU A 40 -15.84 6.07 3.78
C GLU A 40 -15.00 7.35 3.60
N ALA A 41 -13.86 7.26 2.91
CA ALA A 41 -13.03 8.41 2.59
C ALA A 41 -13.73 9.35 1.55
N PRO A 42 -13.47 10.67 1.60
CA PRO A 42 -14.10 11.64 0.68
C PRO A 42 -13.86 11.34 -0.81
N ASP A 43 -12.73 10.73 -1.15
CA ASP A 43 -12.32 10.31 -2.49
C ASP A 43 -12.60 8.82 -2.78
N ARG A 44 -13.27 8.12 -1.84
CA ARG A 44 -13.58 6.68 -1.87
C ARG A 44 -12.36 5.75 -1.95
N ILE A 45 -11.16 6.29 -1.77
CA ILE A 45 -9.88 5.57 -1.85
C ILE A 45 -9.14 5.74 -0.53
N GLY A 46 -9.01 7.00 -0.08
CA GLY A 46 -8.28 7.38 1.11
C GLY A 46 -6.83 6.90 1.10
N GLN A 47 -6.28 6.68 2.30
CA GLN A 47 -4.98 6.04 2.50
C GLN A 47 -5.03 4.51 2.34
N GLY A 48 -6.19 3.95 2.03
CA GLY A 48 -6.45 2.51 1.99
C GLY A 48 -6.50 1.86 3.37
N ILE A 49 -7.38 0.87 3.51
CA ILE A 49 -7.53 0.04 4.70
C ILE A 49 -6.56 -1.15 4.59
N ILE A 50 -5.63 -1.26 5.54
CA ILE A 50 -4.71 -2.40 5.62
C ILE A 50 -5.49 -3.66 5.97
N ARG A 51 -5.49 -4.64 5.06
CA ARG A 51 -6.10 -5.96 5.27
C ARG A 51 -5.09 -6.96 5.81
N ARG A 52 -3.84 -6.87 5.34
CA ARG A 52 -2.80 -7.84 5.68
C ARG A 52 -1.41 -7.24 5.58
N ILE A 53 -0.56 -7.62 6.53
CA ILE A 53 0.87 -7.31 6.54
C ILE A 53 1.63 -8.63 6.49
N CYS A 54 2.54 -8.78 5.53
CA CYS A 54 3.45 -9.91 5.43
C CYS A 54 4.88 -9.41 5.66
N VAL A 55 5.47 -9.82 6.79
CA VAL A 55 6.86 -9.56 7.14
C VAL A 55 7.65 -10.86 7.12
N PRO A 56 8.94 -10.84 6.73
CA PRO A 56 9.84 -11.97 6.89
C PRO A 56 9.88 -12.40 8.35
N ASN A 57 9.80 -13.70 8.61
CA ASN A 57 9.96 -14.23 9.95
C ASN A 57 11.43 -14.05 10.39
N SER A 58 11.71 -13.02 11.17
CA SER A 58 13.01 -12.82 11.80
C SER A 58 12.92 -13.19 13.27
N TRP A 59 13.64 -14.24 13.65
CA TRP A 59 13.72 -14.75 15.02
C TRP A 59 14.15 -13.68 16.06
N ALA A 60 14.85 -12.62 15.63
CA ALA A 60 15.31 -11.50 16.46
C ALA A 60 14.77 -10.12 16.00
N GLY A 61 13.66 -10.08 15.26
CA GLY A 61 13.20 -8.88 14.56
C GLY A 61 12.66 -7.77 15.47
N ASP A 62 13.25 -6.57 15.37
CA ASP A 62 12.63 -5.33 15.82
C ASP A 62 11.50 -4.93 14.86
N TYR A 63 10.29 -5.43 15.14
CA TYR A 63 9.10 -5.12 14.35
C TYR A 63 8.69 -3.64 14.44
N GLY A 64 9.25 -2.87 15.38
CA GLY A 64 9.01 -1.42 15.47
C GLY A 64 9.51 -0.66 14.24
N ARG A 65 10.50 -1.20 13.52
CA ARG A 65 11.07 -0.58 12.30
C ARG A 65 10.07 -0.48 11.15
N TYR A 66 9.06 -1.36 11.13
CA TYR A 66 8.04 -1.33 10.08
C TYR A 66 7.05 -0.19 10.27
N GLY A 67 6.81 0.29 11.49
CA GLY A 67 5.75 1.27 11.78
C GLY A 67 5.79 2.52 10.90
N LYS A 68 6.96 3.16 10.78
CA LYS A 68 7.13 4.34 9.91
C LYS A 68 6.96 4.00 8.43
N LEU A 69 7.39 2.81 8.02
CA LEU A 69 7.30 2.36 6.63
C LEU A 69 5.87 1.97 6.24
N LEU A 70 5.06 1.52 7.19
CA LEU A 70 3.63 1.25 6.98
C LEU A 70 2.87 2.55 6.69
N SER A 71 3.12 3.61 7.44
CA SER A 71 2.54 4.93 7.17
C SER A 71 2.97 5.46 5.80
N ALA A 72 4.26 5.37 5.48
CA ALA A 72 4.78 5.76 4.16
C ALA A 72 4.16 4.93 3.01
N ALA A 73 3.89 3.64 3.25
CA ALA A 73 3.24 2.78 2.25
C ALA A 73 1.77 3.16 1.99
N GLN A 74 1.04 3.60 3.01
CA GLN A 74 -0.32 4.11 2.89
C GLN A 74 -0.37 5.45 2.14
N GLU A 75 0.58 6.35 2.42
CA GLU A 75 0.72 7.61 1.68
C GLU A 75 1.09 7.36 0.22
N PHE A 76 2.01 6.43 -0.04
CA PHE A 76 2.34 5.98 -1.39
C PHE A 76 1.12 5.39 -2.11
N PHE A 77 0.28 4.62 -1.41
CA PHE A 77 -0.95 4.08 -1.98
C PHE A 77 -1.92 5.20 -2.40
N ALA A 78 -2.14 6.19 -1.52
CA ALA A 78 -2.98 7.35 -1.82
C ALA A 78 -2.46 8.15 -3.03
N GLN A 79 -1.15 8.36 -3.12
CA GLN A 79 -0.54 9.12 -4.22
C GLN A 79 -0.47 8.34 -5.54
N SER A 80 -0.31 7.02 -5.47
CA SER A 80 -0.21 6.15 -6.65
C SER A 80 -1.57 5.76 -7.22
N ASN A 81 -2.67 6.02 -6.51
CA ASN A 81 -4.01 5.85 -7.06
C ASN A 81 -4.44 7.16 -7.72
N PRO A 82 -4.52 7.25 -9.06
CA PRO A 82 -5.17 8.38 -9.67
C PRO A 82 -6.65 8.32 -9.29
N ALA A 83 -7.07 9.20 -8.38
CA ALA A 83 -8.48 9.51 -8.23
C ALA A 83 -8.99 10.04 -9.58
N GLY A 84 -9.63 9.17 -10.38
CA GLY A 84 -10.43 9.62 -11.52
C GLY A 84 -10.07 9.15 -12.93
N ASP A 85 -9.66 7.90 -13.15
CA ASP A 85 -9.78 7.28 -14.49
C ASP A 85 -10.71 6.05 -14.45
N TRP A 86 -11.96 6.27 -14.02
CA TRP A 86 -13.09 5.39 -14.32
C TRP A 86 -13.94 5.97 -15.46
N SER A 87 -13.31 6.69 -16.40
CA SER A 87 -13.97 7.11 -17.64
C SER A 87 -13.80 6.02 -18.69
N GLY A 88 -14.76 5.09 -18.70
CA GLY A 88 -15.19 4.29 -19.84
C GLY A 88 -14.14 3.76 -20.82
N ARG A 89 -13.91 2.45 -20.78
CA ARG A 89 -13.66 1.68 -21.99
C ARG A 89 -14.43 0.38 -21.96
#